data_AF-A0A2Z5UJ78-F1
#
_entry.id   AF-A0A2Z5UJ78-F1
#
_cell.length_a   1.000
_cell.length_b   1.000
_cell.length_c   1.000
_cell.angle_alpha   90.00
_cell.angle_beta   90.00
_cell.angle_gamma   90.00
#
_symmetry.space_group_name_H-M   'P 1'
#
loop_
_entity.id
_entity.type
_entity.pdbx_description
1 polymer ?
#
loop_
_entity_poly.entity_id
_entity_poly.type
_entity_poly.pdbx_seq_one_letter_code
_entity_poly.pdbx_strand_id
1 'polypeptide(L)'
;IAQQGIDAKGARHIVDCLFNLGQANTLELKLLQTAALLMTTSDLVHGDTLARTMVLCMKMVAACEGRDVSTSHAAAATVRQLVALVFERALAEADGTLKVNPADVRIQTNQKAPKDLKPCAVDAYLILQDIIQLINGDAANWLVGISDVPKTFGLELLDTVLTDFSPVFFKVSYFKHITEFRFLLKEHVCALIIRLFSPNVKYRL
;
A
#
# COMPACT_ATOMS: atom_id res chain seq x y z
N ILE A 1 -34.49 -9.99 -1.26
CA ILE A 1 -33.57 -11.01 -1.81
C ILE A 1 -32.31 -10.95 -0.95
N ALA A 2 -32.01 -12.02 -0.23
CA ALA A 2 -31.01 -12.07 0.83
C ALA A 2 -29.59 -11.91 0.25
N GLN A 3 -28.93 -10.79 0.55
CA GLN A 3 -27.48 -10.67 0.39
C GLN A 3 -26.83 -11.30 1.62
N GLN A 4 -26.49 -12.58 1.52
CA GLN A 4 -25.61 -13.24 2.48
C GLN A 4 -24.22 -12.61 2.35
N GLY A 5 -23.98 -11.59 3.17
CA GLY A 5 -22.63 -11.14 3.48
C GLY A 5 -21.92 -12.24 4.24
N ILE A 6 -20.84 -12.74 3.65
CA ILE A 6 -19.92 -13.77 4.17
C ILE A 6 -20.50 -15.19 4.08
N ASP A 7 -19.85 -16.05 3.29
CA ASP A 7 -20.16 -17.47 3.19
C ASP A 7 -19.71 -18.23 4.46
N ALA A 8 -20.24 -19.43 4.69
CA ALA A 8 -19.95 -20.20 5.91
C ALA A 8 -18.44 -20.46 6.12
N LYS A 9 -17.66 -20.50 5.02
CA LYS A 9 -16.21 -20.64 5.05
C LYS A 9 -15.53 -19.33 5.47
N GLY A 10 -15.92 -18.20 4.90
CA GLY A 10 -15.45 -16.88 5.31
C GLY A 10 -15.78 -16.54 6.76
N ALA A 11 -16.98 -16.92 7.24
CA ALA A 11 -17.37 -16.71 8.63
C ALA A 11 -16.48 -17.50 9.59
N ARG A 12 -16.12 -18.73 9.21
CA ARG A 12 -15.20 -19.58 9.98
C ARG A 12 -13.79 -19.01 9.99
N HIS A 13 -13.29 -18.50 8.86
CA HIS A 13 -11.99 -17.83 8.80
C HIS A 13 -11.94 -16.56 9.65
N ILE A 14 -13.01 -15.75 9.64
CA ILE A 14 -13.10 -14.55 10.47
C ILE A 14 -13.15 -14.91 11.95
N VAL A 15 -13.94 -15.92 12.33
CA VAL A 15 -14.03 -16.40 13.73
C VAL A 15 -12.69 -16.99 14.20
N ASP A 16 -12.02 -17.79 13.37
CA ASP A 16 -10.70 -18.34 13.69
C ASP A 16 -9.66 -17.23 13.81
N CYS A 17 -9.75 -16.19 12.99
CA CYS A 17 -8.89 -15.02 13.07
C CYS A 17 -9.13 -14.22 14.36
N LEU A 18 -10.40 -13.92 14.70
CA LEU A 18 -10.78 -13.21 15.94
C LEU A 18 -10.39 -14.01 17.19
N PHE A 19 -10.59 -15.33 17.19
CA PHE A 19 -10.18 -16.22 18.27
C PHE A 19 -8.66 -16.23 18.44
N ASN A 20 -7.93 -16.21 17.33
CA ASN A 20 -6.48 -16.15 17.33
C ASN A 20 -5.93 -14.80 17.82
N LEU A 21 -6.60 -13.69 17.50
CA LEU A 21 -6.29 -12.36 18.02
C LEU A 21 -6.50 -12.28 19.53
N GLY A 22 -7.39 -13.07 20.13
CA GLY A 22 -7.64 -13.08 21.59
C GLY A 22 -6.53 -13.67 22.46
N GLN A 23 -5.47 -14.29 21.89
CA GLN A 23 -4.39 -14.89 22.67
C GLN A 23 -3.22 -13.91 22.85
N ALA A 24 -3.03 -13.45 24.09
CA ALA A 24 -2.00 -12.49 24.49
C ALA A 24 -0.57 -13.01 24.16
N ASN A 25 0.28 -12.10 23.67
CA ASN A 25 1.68 -12.25 23.21
C ASN A 25 1.94 -12.47 21.71
N THR A 26 0.94 -12.70 20.84
CA THR A 26 1.16 -12.80 19.36
C THR A 26 0.13 -12.04 18.53
N LEU A 27 -0.57 -11.07 19.12
CA LEU A 27 -1.67 -10.35 18.49
C LEU A 27 -1.20 -9.57 17.25
N GLU A 28 -0.05 -8.87 17.33
CA GLU A 28 0.50 -8.10 16.22
C GLU A 28 0.92 -8.99 15.02
N LEU A 29 1.60 -10.11 15.26
CA LEU A 29 2.01 -11.03 14.19
C LEU A 29 0.80 -11.70 13.51
N LYS A 30 -0.20 -12.12 14.29
CA LYS A 30 -1.43 -12.72 13.75
C LYS A 30 -2.24 -11.71 12.94
N LEU A 31 -2.24 -10.45 13.37
CA LEU A 31 -2.87 -9.35 12.65
C LEU A 31 -2.17 -9.11 11.30
N LEU A 32 -0.83 -9.09 11.26
CA LEU A 32 -0.04 -9.00 10.02
C LEU A 32 -0.34 -10.16 9.07
N GLN A 33 -0.35 -11.40 9.58
CA GLN A 33 -0.66 -12.59 8.79
C GLN A 33 -2.08 -12.56 8.23
N THR A 34 -3.05 -12.12 9.03
CA THR A 34 -4.44 -11.98 8.59
C THR A 34 -4.56 -10.90 7.51
N ALA A 35 -3.92 -9.75 7.70
CA ALA A 35 -3.91 -8.68 6.70
C ALA A 35 -3.31 -9.17 5.38
N ALA A 36 -2.18 -9.87 5.43
CA ALA A 36 -1.54 -10.48 4.27
C ALA A 36 -2.44 -11.50 3.57
N LEU A 37 -3.11 -12.38 4.33
CA LEU A 37 -4.02 -13.38 3.79
C LEU A 37 -5.23 -12.73 3.13
N LEU A 38 -5.87 -11.76 3.80
CA LEU A 38 -7.02 -11.03 3.26
C LEU A 38 -6.67 -10.34 1.94
N MET A 39 -5.53 -9.66 1.91
CA MET A 39 -5.05 -8.96 0.72
C MET A 39 -4.75 -9.93 -0.41
N THR A 40 -4.06 -11.05 -0.16
CA THR A 40 -3.66 -12.02 -1.20
C THR A 40 -4.78 -12.93 -1.70
N THR A 41 -5.85 -13.12 -0.92
CA THR A 41 -6.97 -14.01 -1.28
C THR A 41 -8.18 -13.29 -1.86
N SER A 42 -8.24 -11.97 -1.77
CA SER A 42 -9.39 -11.18 -2.21
C SER A 42 -9.00 -10.00 -3.07
N ASP A 43 -9.44 -10.04 -4.34
CA ASP A 43 -9.36 -8.91 -5.29
C ASP A 43 -10.50 -7.89 -5.09
N LEU A 44 -11.24 -7.98 -3.97
CA LEU A 44 -12.26 -7.00 -3.61
C LEU A 44 -11.74 -5.93 -2.63
N VAL A 45 -10.51 -6.11 -2.13
CA VAL A 45 -9.89 -5.18 -1.19
C VAL A 45 -9.27 -4.03 -1.97
N HIS A 46 -10.02 -2.93 -2.05
CA HIS A 46 -9.66 -1.71 -2.76
C HIS A 46 -9.97 -0.47 -1.94
N GLY A 47 -9.43 0.69 -2.35
CA GLY A 47 -9.83 1.98 -1.80
C GLY A 47 -9.60 2.09 -0.30
N ASP A 48 -10.58 2.63 0.42
CA ASP A 48 -10.45 2.90 1.86
C ASP A 48 -10.21 1.64 2.70
N THR A 49 -10.65 0.46 2.24
CA THR A 49 -10.40 -0.82 2.92
C THR A 49 -8.94 -1.24 2.78
N LEU A 50 -8.37 -1.03 1.60
CA LEU A 50 -6.95 -1.26 1.34
C LEU A 50 -6.10 -0.29 2.16
N ALA A 51 -6.44 1.00 2.15
CA ALA A 51 -5.75 2.02 2.91
C ALA A 51 -5.70 1.68 4.41
N ARG A 52 -6.83 1.29 5.02
CA ARG A 52 -6.88 0.91 6.43
C ARG A 52 -6.02 -0.32 6.74
N THR A 53 -6.04 -1.32 5.86
CA THR A 53 -5.20 -2.52 5.99
C THR A 53 -3.72 -2.16 5.91
N MET A 54 -3.34 -1.29 4.98
CA MET A 54 -1.95 -0.83 4.82
C MET A 54 -1.49 0.03 6.00
N VAL A 55 -2.33 0.96 6.49
CA VAL A 55 -2.05 1.77 7.69
C VAL A 55 -1.77 0.89 8.90
N LEU A 56 -2.55 -0.18 9.07
CA LEU A 56 -2.37 -1.14 10.14
C LEU A 56 -0.98 -1.78 10.11
N CYS A 57 -0.56 -2.27 8.93
CA CYS A 57 0.76 -2.86 8.71
C CYS A 57 1.89 -1.83 8.90
N MET A 58 1.77 -0.63 8.32
CA MET A 58 2.78 0.42 8.40
C MET A 58 3.00 0.93 9.83
N LYS A 59 1.96 1.05 10.66
CA LYS A 59 2.11 1.43 12.09
C LYS A 59 2.91 0.42 12.90
N MET A 60 2.96 -0.85 12.45
CA MET A 60 3.77 -1.89 13.08
C MET A 60 5.23 -1.88 12.61
N VAL A 61 5.54 -1.24 11.48
CA VAL A 61 6.92 -1.10 10.97
C VAL A 61 7.73 -0.19 11.86
N ALA A 62 7.17 0.96 12.26
CA ALA A 62 7.85 1.88 13.16
C ALA A 62 8.13 1.20 14.51
N ALA A 63 9.36 1.32 14.99
CA ALA A 63 9.72 0.85 16.32
C ALA A 63 8.97 1.68 17.36
N CYS A 64 8.36 1.01 18.34
CA CYS A 64 7.69 1.62 19.47
C CYS A 64 8.24 0.98 20.75
N GLU A 65 8.29 1.74 21.84
CA GLU A 65 8.66 1.20 23.15
C GLU A 65 7.72 0.04 23.51
N GLY A 66 8.29 -1.15 23.75
CA GLY A 66 7.54 -2.37 24.08
C GLY A 66 7.20 -3.31 22.91
N ARG A 67 7.51 -2.95 21.65
CA ARG A 67 7.38 -3.85 20.50
C ARG A 67 8.65 -4.64 20.26
N ASP A 68 8.51 -5.94 20.02
CA ASP A 68 9.64 -6.82 19.69
C ASP A 68 10.20 -6.53 18.28
N VAL A 69 11.53 -6.57 18.15
CA VAL A 69 12.24 -6.27 16.91
C VAL A 69 11.83 -7.23 15.78
N SER A 70 11.56 -8.50 16.09
CA SER A 70 11.11 -9.46 15.07
C SER A 70 9.74 -9.08 14.49
N THR A 71 8.87 -8.44 15.29
CA THR A 71 7.55 -7.99 14.84
C THR A 71 7.66 -6.79 13.91
N SER A 72 8.57 -5.85 14.20
CA SER A 72 8.85 -4.74 13.29
C SER A 72 9.43 -5.23 11.95
N HIS A 73 10.36 -6.20 11.97
CA HIS A 73 10.87 -6.81 10.75
C HIS A 73 9.80 -7.58 9.96
N ALA A 74 8.95 -8.36 10.65
CA ALA A 74 7.83 -9.04 10.03
C ALA A 74 6.85 -8.04 9.39
N ALA A 75 6.54 -6.94 10.08
CA ALA A 75 5.70 -5.87 9.55
C ALA A 75 6.31 -5.25 8.29
N ALA A 76 7.62 -4.96 8.30
CA ALA A 76 8.32 -4.41 7.14
C ALA A 76 8.25 -5.37 5.94
N ALA A 77 8.47 -6.67 6.16
CA ALA A 77 8.32 -7.69 5.13
C ALA A 77 6.88 -7.76 4.58
N THR A 78 5.88 -7.75 5.47
CA THR A 78 4.46 -7.74 5.07
C THR A 78 4.13 -6.50 4.25
N VAL A 79 4.57 -5.30 4.66
CA VAL A 79 4.31 -4.07 3.89
C VAL A 79 4.95 -4.14 2.50
N ARG A 80 6.21 -4.61 2.37
CA ARG A 80 6.84 -4.80 1.05
C ARG A 80 6.00 -5.72 0.16
N GLN A 81 5.55 -6.86 0.70
CA GLN A 81 4.70 -7.81 -0.01
C GLN A 81 3.37 -7.17 -0.44
N LEU A 82 2.71 -6.42 0.45
CA LEU A 82 1.45 -5.77 0.16
C LEU A 82 1.59 -4.67 -0.90
N VAL A 83 2.67 -3.88 -0.85
CA VAL A 83 2.96 -2.89 -1.87
C VAL A 83 3.15 -3.60 -3.22
N ALA A 84 4.00 -4.63 -3.28
CA ALA A 84 4.19 -5.42 -4.49
C ALA A 84 2.87 -5.93 -5.08
N LEU A 85 2.02 -6.55 -4.24
CA LEU A 85 0.71 -7.05 -4.64
C LEU A 85 -0.19 -5.96 -5.27
N VAL A 86 -0.17 -4.74 -4.75
CA VAL A 86 -0.97 -3.64 -5.32
C VAL A 86 -0.49 -3.27 -6.72
N PHE A 87 0.82 -3.23 -6.94
CA PHE A 87 1.38 -2.97 -8.28
C PHE A 87 1.16 -4.15 -9.24
N GLU A 88 1.25 -5.39 -8.77
CA GLU A 88 0.89 -6.57 -9.55
C GLU A 88 -0.58 -6.53 -10.01
N ARG A 89 -1.50 -6.17 -9.11
CA ARG A 89 -2.92 -5.99 -9.45
C ARG A 89 -3.14 -4.89 -10.49
N ALA A 90 -2.41 -3.78 -10.38
CA ALA A 90 -2.49 -2.70 -11.36
C ALA A 90 -2.01 -3.15 -12.75
N LEU A 91 -0.94 -3.94 -12.82
CA LEU A 91 -0.45 -4.55 -14.07
C LEU A 91 -1.47 -5.54 -14.64
N ALA A 92 -1.99 -6.44 -13.80
CA ALA A 92 -2.97 -7.44 -14.21
C ALA A 92 -4.28 -6.80 -14.73
N GLU A 93 -4.74 -5.73 -14.07
CA GLU A 93 -5.95 -5.01 -14.46
C GLU A 93 -5.79 -4.29 -15.81
N ALA A 94 -4.59 -3.79 -16.08
CA ALA A 94 -4.31 -3.10 -17.32
C ALA A 94 -3.98 -4.04 -18.48
N ASP A 95 -3.41 -5.22 -18.20
CA ASP A 95 -3.27 -6.31 -19.17
C ASP A 95 -4.60 -7.07 -19.40
N GLY A 96 -5.63 -6.78 -18.59
CA GLY A 96 -6.97 -7.36 -18.70
C GLY A 96 -7.10 -8.77 -18.14
N THR A 97 -6.05 -9.28 -17.48
CA THR A 97 -6.04 -10.59 -16.80
C THR A 97 -6.78 -10.54 -15.47
N LEU A 98 -6.85 -9.36 -14.85
CA LEU A 98 -7.71 -9.07 -13.71
C LEU A 98 -8.88 -8.17 -14.15
N LYS A 99 -10.10 -8.55 -13.82
CA LYS A 99 -11.30 -7.75 -14.09
C LYS A 99 -11.95 -7.35 -12.77
N VAL A 100 -11.74 -6.10 -12.39
CA VAL A 100 -12.40 -5.50 -11.24
C VAL A 100 -13.65 -4.79 -11.73
N ASN A 101 -14.80 -5.18 -11.18
CA ASN A 101 -16.05 -4.50 -11.47
C ASN A 101 -16.13 -3.23 -10.59
N PRO A 102 -16.25 -2.03 -11.18
CA PRO A 102 -16.31 -0.79 -10.41
C PRO A 102 -17.46 -0.73 -9.40
N ALA A 103 -18.54 -1.51 -9.62
CA ALA A 103 -19.66 -1.59 -8.68
C ALA A 103 -19.35 -2.40 -7.42
N ASP A 104 -18.38 -3.34 -7.50
CA ASP A 104 -17.97 -4.17 -6.37
C ASP A 104 -16.88 -3.48 -5.52
N VAL A 105 -16.30 -2.39 -6.05
CA VAL A 105 -15.34 -1.55 -5.35
C VAL A 105 -16.07 -0.41 -4.65
N ARG A 106 -15.95 -0.36 -3.32
CA ARG A 106 -16.49 0.74 -2.52
C ARG A 106 -15.82 2.06 -2.94
N ILE A 107 -16.62 3.08 -3.23
CA ILE A 107 -16.18 4.39 -3.75
C ILE A 107 -15.03 4.95 -2.91
N GLN A 108 -13.89 5.24 -3.54
CA GLN A 108 -12.79 5.99 -2.94
C GLN A 108 -13.29 7.35 -2.46
N THR A 109 -13.24 7.61 -1.16
CA THR A 109 -13.61 8.93 -0.60
C THR A 109 -12.54 9.99 -0.83
N ASN A 110 -11.35 9.59 -1.30
CA ASN A 110 -10.24 10.47 -1.57
C ASN A 110 -10.49 11.34 -2.81
N GLN A 111 -10.76 12.63 -2.61
CA GLN A 111 -11.02 13.59 -3.68
C GLN A 111 -9.81 13.85 -4.60
N LYS A 112 -8.59 13.52 -4.14
CA LYS A 112 -7.35 13.64 -4.91
C LYS A 112 -7.06 12.39 -5.75
N ALA A 113 -7.87 11.34 -5.64
CA ALA A 113 -7.73 10.15 -6.47
C ALA A 113 -7.97 10.49 -7.95
N PRO A 114 -7.07 10.07 -8.86
CA PRO A 114 -7.29 10.27 -10.28
C PRO A 114 -8.56 9.53 -10.75
N LYS A 115 -9.56 10.28 -11.21
CA LYS A 115 -10.88 9.73 -11.61
C LYS A 115 -10.83 8.93 -12.91
N ASP A 116 -9.74 9.08 -13.64
CA ASP A 116 -9.55 8.57 -14.98
C ASP A 116 -8.85 7.21 -15.02
N LEU A 117 -8.36 6.73 -13.87
CA LEU A 117 -7.69 5.44 -13.72
C LEU A 117 -8.68 4.36 -13.29
N LYS A 118 -8.36 3.12 -13.65
CA LYS A 118 -9.05 1.92 -13.17
C LYS A 118 -8.74 1.66 -11.67
N PRO A 119 -9.61 0.95 -10.94
CA PRO A 119 -9.50 0.76 -9.49
C PRO A 119 -8.12 0.33 -8.96
N CYS A 120 -7.50 -0.72 -9.51
CA CYS A 120 -6.18 -1.17 -9.03
C CYS A 120 -5.10 -0.12 -9.29
N ALA A 121 -5.18 0.56 -10.42
CA ALA A 121 -4.23 1.62 -10.75
C ALA A 121 -4.40 2.87 -9.87
N VAL A 122 -5.63 3.19 -9.42
CA VAL A 122 -5.86 4.25 -8.42
C VAL A 122 -5.16 3.89 -7.11
N ASP A 123 -5.33 2.66 -6.63
CA ASP A 123 -4.68 2.21 -5.39
C ASP A 123 -3.15 2.29 -5.49
N ALA A 124 -2.57 1.82 -6.59
CA ALA A 124 -1.12 1.90 -6.83
C ALA A 124 -0.63 3.36 -6.88
N TYR A 125 -1.39 4.26 -7.51
CA TYR A 125 -1.07 5.68 -7.57
C TYR A 125 -1.04 6.32 -6.18
N LEU A 126 -2.07 6.07 -5.37
CA LEU A 126 -2.20 6.65 -4.03
C LEU A 126 -1.12 6.12 -3.07
N ILE A 127 -0.78 4.82 -3.17
CA ILE A 127 0.36 4.26 -2.42
C ILE A 127 1.66 4.95 -2.81
N LEU A 128 1.95 5.08 -4.10
CA LEU A 128 3.19 5.70 -4.56
C LEU A 128 3.29 7.15 -4.08
N GLN A 129 2.20 7.91 -4.21
CA GLN A 129 2.14 9.29 -3.76
C GLN A 129 2.47 9.40 -2.26
N ASP A 130 1.83 8.58 -1.42
CA ASP A 130 2.07 8.60 0.01
C ASP A 130 3.47 8.13 0.39
N ILE A 131 4.04 7.12 -0.29
CA ILE A 131 5.44 6.71 -0.10
C ILE A 131 6.38 7.91 -0.34
N ILE A 132 6.18 8.66 -1.43
CA ILE A 132 7.02 9.82 -1.74
C ILE A 132 6.88 10.92 -0.69
N GLN A 133 5.66 11.16 -0.19
CA GLN A 133 5.41 12.13 0.88
C GLN A 133 6.11 11.74 2.17
N LEU A 134 5.99 10.48 2.57
CA LEU A 134 6.62 9.96 3.78
C LEU A 134 8.15 10.04 3.70
N ILE A 135 8.77 9.78 2.55
CA ILE A 135 10.22 9.95 2.36
C ILE A 135 10.64 11.42 2.52
N ASN A 136 9.77 12.36 2.14
CA ASN A 136 10.00 13.80 2.31
C ASN A 136 9.78 14.28 3.75
N GLY A 137 9.26 13.43 4.65
CA GLY A 137 8.89 13.80 6.01
C GLY A 137 7.51 14.45 6.12
N ASP A 138 6.70 14.37 5.06
CA ASP A 138 5.32 14.85 5.04
C ASP A 138 4.36 13.72 5.47
N ALA A 139 3.19 14.10 6.00
CA ALA A 139 2.14 13.14 6.33
C ALA A 139 1.49 12.55 5.07
N ALA A 140 1.17 11.26 5.13
CA ALA A 140 0.45 10.56 4.07
C ALA A 140 -0.97 11.14 3.89
N ASN A 141 -1.41 11.29 2.65
CA ASN A 141 -2.74 11.83 2.34
C ASN A 141 -3.82 10.75 2.33
N TRP A 142 -3.50 9.55 1.86
CA TRP A 142 -4.46 8.45 1.75
C TRP A 142 -4.34 7.47 2.91
N LEU A 143 -3.13 7.17 3.36
CA LEU A 143 -2.82 6.36 4.54
C LEU A 143 -2.95 7.21 5.82
N VAL A 144 -4.18 7.66 6.09
CA VAL A 144 -4.49 8.61 7.18
C VAL A 144 -3.95 8.13 8.52
N GLY A 145 -3.21 9.02 9.19
CA GLY A 145 -2.60 8.76 10.49
C GLY A 145 -1.23 8.09 10.43
N ILE A 146 -0.62 8.00 9.24
CA ILE A 146 0.82 7.77 9.06
C ILE A 146 1.50 9.12 8.81
N SER A 147 2.43 9.48 9.68
CA SER A 147 3.24 10.68 9.55
C SER A 147 4.74 10.42 9.68
N ASP A 148 5.13 9.22 10.11
CA ASP A 148 6.51 8.86 10.31
C ASP A 148 6.71 7.37 10.00
N VAL A 149 7.66 7.11 9.11
CA VAL A 149 8.20 5.79 8.78
C VAL A 149 9.69 5.95 8.58
N PRO A 150 10.52 4.93 8.92
CA PRO A 150 11.95 5.01 8.71
C PRO A 150 12.25 5.40 7.25
N LYS A 151 12.95 6.51 7.06
CA LYS A 151 13.22 7.07 5.72
C LYS A 151 13.89 6.06 4.79
N THR A 152 14.80 5.23 5.33
CA THR A 152 15.47 4.14 4.61
C THR A 152 14.45 3.12 4.10
N PHE A 153 13.48 2.73 4.92
CA PHE A 153 12.41 1.83 4.51
C PHE A 153 11.53 2.42 3.41
N GLY A 154 11.18 3.70 3.50
CA GLY A 154 10.46 4.39 2.43
C GLY A 154 11.23 4.39 1.10
N LEU A 155 12.54 4.66 1.15
CA LEU A 155 13.41 4.61 -0.03
C LEU A 155 13.53 3.21 -0.63
N GLU A 156 13.62 2.18 0.20
CA GLU A 156 13.61 0.78 -0.26
C GLU A 156 12.30 0.44 -0.98
N LEU A 157 11.15 0.86 -0.43
CA LEU A 157 9.86 0.66 -1.09
C LEU A 157 9.80 1.37 -2.44
N LEU A 158 10.29 2.62 -2.51
CA LEU A 158 10.33 3.38 -3.75
C LEU A 158 11.24 2.70 -4.78
N ASP A 159 12.41 2.23 -4.37
CA ASP A 159 13.36 1.52 -5.24
C ASP A 159 12.73 0.23 -5.81
N THR A 160 12.10 -0.59 -4.96
CA THR A 160 11.36 -1.79 -5.38
C THR A 160 10.29 -1.44 -6.40
N VAL A 161 9.48 -0.40 -6.14
CA VAL A 161 8.41 0.01 -7.06
C VAL A 161 8.96 0.44 -8.42
N LEU A 162 10.02 1.25 -8.43
CA LEU A 162 10.59 1.77 -9.67
C LEU A 162 11.33 0.70 -10.48
N THR A 163 11.94 -0.26 -9.81
CA THR A 163 12.73 -1.32 -10.44
C THR A 163 11.85 -2.49 -10.90
N ASP A 164 11.12 -3.10 -9.97
CA ASP A 164 10.40 -4.35 -10.22
C ASP A 164 9.06 -4.13 -10.94
N PHE A 165 8.44 -2.96 -10.71
CA PHE A 165 7.15 -2.59 -11.30
C PHE A 165 7.26 -1.47 -12.34
N SER A 166 8.46 -1.30 -12.92
CA SER A 166 8.71 -0.37 -14.03
C SER A 166 7.68 -0.45 -15.19
N PRO A 167 7.09 -1.62 -15.56
CA PRO A 167 6.10 -1.66 -16.63
C PRO A 167 4.84 -0.83 -16.37
N VAL A 168 4.48 -0.59 -15.10
CA VAL A 168 3.32 0.26 -14.71
C VAL A 168 3.48 1.68 -15.26
N PHE A 169 4.73 2.15 -15.41
CA PHE A 169 5.04 3.53 -15.80
C PHE A 169 5.21 3.71 -17.32
N PHE A 170 5.46 2.65 -18.08
CA PHE A 170 5.95 2.76 -19.46
C PHE A 170 5.16 1.97 -20.52
N LYS A 171 4.27 1.04 -20.15
CA LYS A 171 3.63 0.13 -21.11
C LYS A 171 2.53 0.81 -21.95
N VAL A 172 2.52 0.59 -23.27
CA VAL A 172 1.71 1.35 -24.25
C VAL A 172 0.19 1.23 -24.06
N SER A 173 -0.31 0.09 -23.55
CA SER A 173 -1.74 -0.10 -23.19
C SER A 173 -2.24 0.84 -22.07
N TYR A 174 -1.33 1.58 -21.44
CA TYR A 174 -1.55 2.37 -20.25
C TYR A 174 -1.55 3.86 -20.57
N PHE A 175 -1.72 4.28 -21.84
CA PHE A 175 -1.50 5.67 -22.29
C PHE A 175 -2.21 6.74 -21.43
N LYS A 176 -3.36 6.41 -20.81
CA LYS A 176 -4.05 7.27 -19.83
C LYS A 176 -3.42 7.23 -18.42
N HIS A 177 -3.03 6.05 -17.93
CA HIS A 177 -2.31 5.88 -16.65
C HIS A 177 -0.89 6.48 -16.69
N ILE A 178 -0.26 6.43 -17.85
CA ILE A 178 1.07 6.95 -18.13
C ILE A 178 1.17 8.43 -17.74
N THR A 179 0.14 9.26 -17.98
CA THR A 179 0.20 10.69 -17.67
C THR A 179 0.32 10.94 -16.17
N GLU A 180 -0.52 10.28 -15.36
CA GLU A 180 -0.56 10.45 -13.91
C GLU A 180 0.71 9.90 -13.23
N PHE A 181 1.14 8.70 -13.62
CA PHE A 181 2.35 8.10 -13.08
C PHE A 181 3.62 8.84 -13.54
N ARG A 182 3.69 9.32 -14.80
CA ARG A 182 4.81 10.16 -15.26
C ARG A 182 4.84 11.51 -14.58
N PHE A 183 3.69 12.08 -14.23
CA PHE A 183 3.62 13.30 -13.45
C PHE A 183 4.23 13.07 -12.05
N LEU A 184 3.85 11.99 -11.36
CA LEU A 184 4.48 11.61 -10.08
C LEU A 184 6.00 11.43 -10.21
N LEU A 185 6.47 10.74 -11.27
CA LEU A 185 7.89 10.56 -11.51
C LEU A 185 8.61 11.90 -11.72
N LYS A 186 8.10 12.74 -12.62
CA LYS A 186 8.76 13.98 -13.03
C LYS A 186 8.73 15.04 -11.94
N GLU A 187 7.60 15.23 -11.27
CA GLU A 187 7.42 16.30 -10.29
C GLU A 187 7.90 15.89 -8.90
N HIS A 188 7.65 14.64 -8.48
CA HIS A 188 7.89 14.23 -7.11
C HIS A 188 9.14 13.36 -6.96
N VAL A 189 9.34 12.36 -7.83
CA VAL A 189 10.50 11.45 -7.73
C VAL A 189 11.79 12.15 -8.16
N CYS A 190 11.80 12.86 -9.31
CA CYS A 190 12.98 13.60 -9.72
C CYS A 190 13.36 14.69 -8.71
N ALA A 191 12.39 15.43 -8.19
CA ALA A 191 12.64 16.43 -7.15
C ALA A 191 13.18 15.78 -5.86
N LEU A 192 12.66 14.61 -5.48
CA LEU A 192 13.14 13.85 -4.33
C LEU A 192 14.59 13.38 -4.54
N ILE A 193 14.92 12.79 -5.69
CA ILE A 193 16.28 12.36 -6.03
C ILE A 193 17.23 13.57 -5.99
N ILE A 194 16.87 14.68 -6.65
CA ILE A 194 17.67 15.91 -6.62
C ILE A 194 17.88 16.39 -5.18
N ARG A 195 16.85 16.35 -4.33
CA ARG A 195 16.97 16.76 -2.92
C ARG A 195 17.86 15.81 -2.11
N LEU A 196 17.78 14.50 -2.34
CA LEU A 196 18.60 13.49 -1.66
C LEU A 196 20.08 13.60 -2.05
N PHE A 197 20.36 13.93 -3.31
CA PHE A 197 21.74 14.07 -3.83
C PHE A 197 22.26 15.51 -3.80
N SER A 198 21.42 16.52 -3.54
CA SER A 198 21.87 17.91 -3.40
C SER A 198 22.75 18.02 -2.14
N PRO A 199 23.97 18.57 -2.23
CA PRO A 199 24.91 18.67 -1.11
C PRO A 199 24.50 19.67 0.00
N ASN A 200 23.21 19.93 0.20
CA ASN A 200 22.68 20.80 1.26
C ASN A 200 22.30 20.04 2.54
N VAL A 201 23.11 19.07 2.95
CA VAL A 201 23.17 18.66 4.36
C VAL A 201 24.39 19.32 4.97
N LYS A 202 24.21 20.57 5.42
CA LYS A 202 25.07 21.11 6.48
C LYS A 202 24.98 20.13 7.64
N TYR A 203 26.09 19.44 7.91
CA TYR A 203 26.33 18.73 9.15
C TYR A 203 25.91 19.62 10.33
N ARG A 204 24.82 19.25 10.99
CA ARG A 204 24.61 19.56 12.41
C ARG A 204 24.39 18.22 13.11
N LEU A 205 25.52 17.63 13.50
CA LEU A 205 25.63 16.77 14.67
C LEU A 205 25.21 17.56 15.91
#